data_AF-A0A087TN64-F1
#
_entry.id   AF-A0A087TN64-F1
#
_cell.length_a   1.000
_cell.length_b   1.000
_cell.length_c   1.000
_cell.angle_alpha   90.00
_cell.angle_beta   90.00
_cell.angle_gamma   90.00
#
_symmetry.space_group_name_H-M   'P 1'
#
loop_
_entity.id
_entity.type
_entity.pdbx_description
1 polymer ?
#
loop_
_entity_poly.entity_id
_entity_poly.type
_entity_poly.pdbx_seq_one_letter_code
_entity_poly.pdbx_strand_id
1 'polypeptide(L)'
;MSLGISIMIKKPMKKKPGVFSFMNPLSEEIWMCIIFAYVGVSVVLFLVSRFSPQEWKYEEHFMGPNASNDFSLYNSLWFSLGAFMQQGCDICPRSISGRIVGSVWWFFTLIIISSYTANLAAFLTVERMVTPINSADDLAKQTEVEYGTLMYSSTQEFFRRSKITVYARMWEFMNSRKHVFVQSYEEGIRRVRESKGKYAFLIESTKNDYINERQPCDTMKVGRNLDAKGYGVATPLGSNIR
;
A
#
# COMPACT_ATOMS: atom_id res chain seq x y z
N MET A 1 11.16 -23.57 25.11
CA MET A 1 11.45 -22.48 24.16
C MET A 1 12.31 -23.07 23.04
N SER A 2 11.73 -23.33 21.86
CA SER A 2 12.51 -23.72 20.68
C SER A 2 13.00 -22.45 19.99
N LEU A 3 14.27 -22.44 19.60
CA LEU A 3 14.86 -21.37 18.77
C LEU A 3 15.04 -21.88 17.34
N GLY A 4 15.37 -21.00 16.41
CA GLY A 4 15.69 -21.42 15.06
C GLY A 4 16.35 -20.31 14.26
N ILE A 5 16.74 -20.61 13.03
CA ILE A 5 17.26 -19.62 12.10
C ILE A 5 16.12 -18.67 11.75
N SER A 6 16.38 -17.38 11.89
CA SER A 6 15.46 -16.28 11.60
C SER A 6 16.11 -15.30 10.64
N ILE A 7 15.29 -14.48 10.00
CA ILE A 7 15.73 -13.46 9.05
C ILE A 7 15.68 -12.11 9.75
N MET A 8 16.82 -11.44 9.83
CA MET A 8 16.93 -10.06 10.29
C MET A 8 17.05 -9.13 9.08
N ILE A 9 16.16 -8.15 9.00
CA ILE A 9 16.25 -7.07 8.02
C ILE A 9 16.27 -5.72 8.74
N LYS A 10 16.65 -4.67 8.01
CA LYS A 10 16.47 -3.30 8.51
C LYS A 10 14.97 -3.00 8.55
N LYS A 11 14.50 -2.46 9.67
CA LYS A 11 13.13 -1.98 9.81
C LYS A 11 12.87 -0.93 8.73
N PRO A 12 11.84 -1.10 7.88
CA PRO A 12 11.57 -0.16 6.81
C PRO A 12 11.28 1.21 7.41
N MET A 13 11.93 2.24 6.87
CA MET A 13 11.61 3.61 7.25
C MET A 13 10.21 3.94 6.74
N LYS A 14 9.43 4.65 7.54
CA LYS A 14 8.12 5.18 7.13
C LYS A 14 8.32 5.99 5.84
N LYS A 15 7.79 5.49 4.72
CA LYS A 15 7.88 6.19 3.44
C LYS A 15 7.09 7.48 3.59
N LYS A 16 7.72 8.63 3.33
CA LYS A 16 7.00 9.90 3.31
C LYS A 16 5.86 9.79 2.27
N PRO A 17 4.64 10.21 2.60
CA PRO A 17 3.54 10.17 1.64
C PRO A 17 3.94 10.95 0.39
N GLY A 18 3.62 10.39 -0.79
CA GLY A 18 3.85 11.07 -2.06
C GLY A 18 2.94 12.29 -2.23
N VAL A 19 3.23 13.15 -3.19
CA VAL A 19 2.45 14.38 -3.47
C VAL A 19 0.96 14.09 -3.73
N PHE A 20 0.66 12.94 -4.34
CA PHE A 20 -0.71 12.48 -4.63
C PHE A 20 -1.30 11.56 -3.56
N SER A 21 -0.75 11.54 -2.34
CA SER A 21 -1.23 10.65 -1.28
C SER A 21 -2.69 10.91 -0.88
N PHE A 22 -3.24 12.09 -1.20
CA PHE A 22 -4.64 12.41 -0.98
C PHE A 22 -5.60 11.63 -1.91
N MET A 23 -5.14 11.12 -3.05
CA MET A 23 -5.97 10.30 -3.97
C MET A 23 -6.02 8.83 -3.58
N ASN A 24 -5.04 8.35 -2.80
CA ASN A 24 -4.92 6.95 -2.36
C ASN A 24 -6.11 6.36 -1.55
N PRO A 25 -6.94 7.13 -0.82
CA PRO A 25 -8.07 6.57 -0.08
C PRO A 25 -9.15 5.93 -0.97
N LEU A 26 -9.12 6.19 -2.27
CA LEU A 26 -10.06 5.65 -3.25
C LEU A 26 -9.27 4.99 -4.40
N SER A 27 -9.77 3.83 -4.88
CA SER A 27 -9.13 3.10 -5.98
C SER A 27 -9.18 3.90 -7.29
N GLU A 28 -8.17 3.72 -8.15
CA GLU A 28 -8.09 4.33 -9.48
C GLU A 28 -9.32 4.00 -10.34
N GLU A 29 -9.86 2.78 -10.20
CA GLU A 29 -11.08 2.33 -10.88
C GLU A 29 -12.29 3.22 -10.53
N ILE A 30 -12.46 3.58 -9.26
CA ILE A 30 -13.58 4.40 -8.81
C ILE A 30 -13.42 5.84 -9.29
N TRP A 31 -12.19 6.36 -9.31
CA TRP A 31 -11.89 7.67 -9.90
C TRP A 31 -12.31 7.74 -11.38
N MET A 32 -12.00 6.70 -12.16
CA MET A 32 -12.47 6.62 -13.55
C MET A 32 -14.00 6.56 -13.62
N CYS A 33 -14.66 5.75 -12.79
CA CYS A 33 -16.12 5.68 -12.73
C CYS A 33 -16.77 7.04 -12.38
N ILE A 34 -16.17 7.83 -11.47
CA ILE A 34 -16.66 9.17 -11.10
C ILE A 34 -16.58 10.11 -12.31
N ILE A 35 -15.48 10.09 -13.07
CA ILE A 35 -15.32 10.92 -14.27
C ILE A 35 -16.35 10.55 -15.33
N PHE A 36 -16.56 9.26 -15.59
CA PHE A 36 -17.58 8.81 -16.55
C PHE A 36 -19.00 9.15 -16.09
N ALA A 37 -19.31 8.95 -14.81
CA ALA A 37 -20.61 9.29 -14.25
C ALA A 37 -20.87 10.81 -14.31
N TYR A 38 -19.85 11.63 -14.02
CA TYR A 38 -19.91 13.09 -14.13
C TYR A 38 -20.29 13.51 -15.57
N VAL A 39 -19.54 13.06 -16.58
CA VAL A 39 -19.83 13.39 -17.98
C VAL A 39 -21.21 12.86 -18.40
N GLY A 40 -21.56 11.64 -17.98
CA GLY A 40 -22.85 11.03 -18.27
C GLY A 40 -24.02 11.85 -17.71
N VAL A 41 -23.94 12.30 -16.47
CA VAL A 41 -24.97 13.14 -15.84
C VAL A 41 -25.06 14.51 -16.51
N SER A 42 -23.94 15.15 -16.87
CA SER A 42 -23.97 16.43 -17.58
C SER A 42 -24.66 16.31 -18.94
N VAL A 43 -24.41 15.21 -19.68
CA VAL A 43 -25.07 14.93 -20.96
C VAL A 43 -26.56 14.66 -20.76
N VAL A 44 -26.94 13.85 -19.77
CA VAL A 44 -28.36 13.58 -19.46
C VAL A 44 -29.09 14.87 -19.07
N LEU A 45 -28.49 15.72 -18.23
CA LEU A 45 -29.07 17.02 -17.87
C LEU A 45 -29.22 17.94 -19.08
N PHE A 46 -28.23 17.97 -19.97
CA PHE A 46 -28.30 18.73 -21.22
C PHE A 46 -29.42 18.24 -22.16
N LEU A 47 -29.61 16.92 -22.27
CA LEU A 47 -30.70 16.35 -23.08
C LEU A 47 -32.07 16.68 -22.45
N VAL A 48 -32.21 16.48 -21.13
CA VAL A 48 -33.45 16.78 -20.41
C VAL A 48 -33.80 18.26 -20.50
N SER A 49 -32.81 19.16 -20.39
CA SER A 49 -33.04 20.60 -20.50
C SER A 49 -33.43 21.02 -21.91
N ARG A 50 -32.94 20.33 -22.95
CA ARG A 50 -33.29 20.63 -24.34
C ARG A 50 -34.68 20.13 -24.72
N PHE A 51 -35.03 18.91 -24.30
CA PHE A 51 -36.29 18.26 -24.66
C PHE A 51 -37.48 18.64 -23.77
N SER A 52 -37.25 19.14 -22.55
CA SER A 52 -38.32 19.55 -21.63
C SER A 52 -38.80 20.97 -21.96
N PRO A 53 -40.05 21.17 -22.44
CA PRO A 53 -40.57 22.51 -22.75
C PRO A 53 -40.64 23.44 -21.53
N GLN A 54 -40.70 22.86 -20.32
CA GLN A 54 -40.77 23.59 -19.04
C GLN A 54 -39.48 24.32 -18.64
N GLU A 55 -38.35 24.02 -19.29
CA GLU A 55 -37.05 24.69 -19.04
C GLU A 55 -36.84 25.92 -19.93
N TRP A 56 -37.64 26.06 -21.00
CA TRP A 56 -37.55 27.19 -21.91
C TRP A 56 -38.25 28.40 -21.30
N LYS A 57 -37.50 29.46 -21.05
CA LYS A 57 -38.04 30.76 -20.64
C LYS A 57 -38.59 31.45 -21.89
N TYR A 58 -39.89 31.66 -21.94
CA TYR A 58 -40.50 32.56 -22.91
C TYR A 58 -40.59 33.94 -22.26
N GLU A 59 -39.70 34.85 -22.61
CA GLU A 59 -39.84 36.26 -22.26
C GLU A 59 -40.57 36.97 -23.41
N GLU A 60 -41.74 37.53 -23.11
CA GLU A 60 -42.43 38.44 -24.02
C GLU A 60 -41.67 39.76 -24.07
N HIS A 61 -40.90 39.97 -25.13
CA HIS A 61 -40.36 41.28 -25.46
C HIS A 61 -41.29 41.98 -26.47
N PHE A 62 -41.28 43.31 -26.50
CA PHE A 62 -42.03 44.13 -27.46
C PHE A 62 -41.75 43.81 -28.95
N MET A 63 -40.72 43.01 -29.27
CA MET A 63 -40.38 42.56 -30.63
C MET A 63 -40.72 41.07 -30.92
N GLY A 64 -41.39 40.36 -30.01
CA GLY A 64 -41.76 38.95 -30.16
C GLY A 64 -41.25 38.04 -29.03
N PRO A 65 -41.72 36.79 -28.92
CA PRO A 65 -41.31 35.87 -27.87
C PRO A 65 -39.87 35.38 -28.10
N ASN A 66 -38.96 35.74 -27.19
CA ASN A 66 -37.61 35.16 -27.15
C ASN A 66 -37.62 33.96 -26.20
N ALA A 67 -37.32 32.78 -26.75
CA ALA A 67 -37.24 31.55 -25.99
C ALA A 67 -35.77 31.27 -25.62
N SER A 68 -35.40 31.52 -24.36
CA SER A 68 -34.04 31.30 -23.85
C SER A 68 -33.97 30.04 -22.98
N ASN A 69 -32.88 29.29 -23.12
CA ASN A 69 -32.59 28.12 -22.30
C ASN A 69 -31.22 28.33 -21.65
N ASP A 70 -31.20 28.44 -20.32
CA ASP A 70 -29.99 28.72 -19.56
C ASP A 70 -29.07 27.49 -19.44
N PHE A 71 -29.57 26.28 -19.72
CA PHE A 71 -28.80 25.03 -19.65
C PHE A 71 -28.14 24.69 -21.00
N SER A 72 -27.04 25.38 -21.29
CA SER A 72 -26.07 24.92 -22.30
C SER A 72 -25.23 23.74 -21.78
N LEU A 73 -24.52 23.02 -22.65
CA LEU A 73 -23.63 21.90 -22.28
C LEU A 73 -22.60 22.34 -21.21
N TYR A 74 -22.04 23.55 -21.38
CA TYR A 74 -21.10 24.14 -20.42
C TYR A 74 -21.75 24.42 -19.06
N ASN A 75 -22.96 24.99 -19.04
CA ASN A 75 -23.69 25.26 -17.80
C ASN A 75 -24.16 23.97 -17.11
N SER A 76 -24.45 22.92 -17.88
CA SER A 76 -24.78 21.59 -17.36
C SER A 76 -23.57 20.90 -16.72
N LEU A 77 -22.40 21.00 -17.34
CA LEU A 77 -21.13 20.57 -16.77
C LEU A 77 -20.82 21.33 -15.47
N TRP A 78 -20.94 22.66 -15.51
CA TRP A 78 -20.73 23.53 -14.35
C TRP A 78 -21.68 23.19 -13.19
N PHE A 79 -22.96 22.97 -13.48
CA PHE A 79 -23.94 22.53 -12.49
C PHE A 79 -23.56 21.19 -11.85
N SER A 80 -23.21 20.19 -12.67
CA SER A 80 -22.80 18.88 -12.16
C SER A 80 -21.52 18.94 -11.33
N LEU A 81 -20.59 19.86 -11.66
CA LEU A 81 -19.35 20.07 -10.92
C LEU A 81 -19.62 20.78 -9.58
N GLY A 82 -20.45 21.81 -9.57
CA GLY A 82 -20.87 22.50 -8.35
C GLY A 82 -21.58 21.54 -7.38
N ALA A 83 -22.53 20.76 -7.89
CA ALA A 83 -23.21 19.71 -7.11
C ALA A 83 -22.24 18.63 -6.57
N PHE A 84 -21.18 18.31 -7.33
CA PHE A 84 -20.12 17.41 -6.86
C PHE A 84 -19.27 18.04 -5.76
N MET A 85 -18.88 19.31 -5.89
CA MET A 85 -18.09 20.02 -4.88
C MET A 85 -18.91 20.48 -3.66
N GLN A 86 -20.19 20.11 -3.57
CA GLN A 86 -21.16 20.59 -2.57
C GLN A 86 -21.27 22.12 -2.53
N GLN A 87 -20.95 22.77 -3.65
CA GLN A 87 -21.11 24.20 -3.85
C GLN A 87 -22.44 24.43 -4.56
N GLY A 88 -23.30 25.29 -4.01
CA GLY A 88 -24.55 25.67 -4.66
C GLY A 88 -24.29 26.23 -6.06
N CYS A 89 -25.28 26.14 -6.94
CA CYS A 89 -25.22 26.75 -8.27
C CYS A 89 -26.27 27.85 -8.38
N ASP A 90 -25.94 28.92 -9.11
CA ASP A 90 -26.87 30.01 -9.40
C ASP A 90 -27.98 29.57 -10.38
N ILE A 91 -27.74 28.50 -11.14
CA ILE A 91 -28.63 27.98 -12.17
C ILE A 91 -29.10 26.60 -11.74
N CYS A 92 -30.41 26.44 -11.50
CA CYS A 92 -31.03 25.20 -11.04
C CYS A 92 -32.09 24.70 -12.04
N PRO A 93 -32.22 23.37 -12.26
CA PRO A 93 -33.22 22.83 -13.16
C PRO A 93 -34.64 23.13 -12.65
N ARG A 94 -35.50 23.64 -13.53
CA ARG A 94 -36.90 23.98 -13.22
C ARG A 94 -37.84 22.81 -13.43
N SER A 95 -37.58 21.98 -14.44
CA SER A 95 -38.38 20.81 -14.79
C SER A 95 -38.29 19.73 -13.72
N ILE A 96 -39.41 19.03 -13.50
CA ILE A 96 -39.47 17.90 -12.57
C ILE A 96 -38.45 16.80 -12.94
N SER A 97 -38.27 16.53 -14.23
CA SER A 97 -37.32 15.54 -14.72
C SER A 97 -35.86 15.94 -14.44
N GLY A 98 -35.54 17.22 -14.64
CA GLY A 98 -34.20 17.75 -14.34
C GLY A 98 -33.89 17.74 -12.85
N ARG A 99 -34.90 18.03 -12.01
CA ARG A 99 -34.78 17.93 -10.54
C ARG A 99 -34.56 16.51 -10.07
N ILE A 100 -35.25 15.51 -10.63
CA ILE A 100 -35.02 14.10 -10.27
C ILE A 100 -33.58 13.68 -10.60
N VAL A 101 -33.09 14.02 -11.80
CA VAL A 101 -31.69 13.73 -12.18
C VAL A 101 -30.71 14.44 -11.23
N GLY A 102 -30.95 15.71 -10.93
CA GLY A 102 -30.14 16.47 -9.98
C GLY A 102 -30.15 15.89 -8.56
N SER A 103 -31.31 15.44 -8.06
CA SER A 103 -31.44 14.82 -6.73
C SER A 103 -30.72 13.47 -6.65
N VAL A 104 -30.81 12.64 -7.69
CA VAL A 104 -30.07 11.36 -7.75
C VAL A 104 -28.57 11.62 -7.80
N TRP A 105 -28.13 12.59 -8.62
CA TRP A 105 -26.72 12.99 -8.66
C TRP A 105 -26.24 13.50 -7.30
N TRP A 106 -27.01 14.37 -6.65
CA TRP A 106 -26.68 14.90 -5.33
C TRP A 106 -26.59 13.83 -4.26
N PHE A 107 -27.49 12.84 -4.25
CA PHE A 107 -27.41 11.70 -3.34
C PHE A 107 -26.16 10.83 -3.61
N PHE A 108 -25.84 10.60 -4.88
CA PHE A 108 -24.63 9.90 -5.28
C PHE A 108 -23.35 10.62 -4.81
N THR A 109 -23.24 11.93 -5.03
CA THR A 109 -22.06 12.70 -4.63
C THR A 109 -21.91 12.79 -3.12
N LEU A 110 -23.01 12.88 -2.37
CA LEU A 110 -23.01 12.81 -0.90
C LEU A 110 -22.38 11.50 -0.42
N ILE A 111 -22.84 10.35 -0.93
CA ILE A 111 -22.30 9.03 -0.53
C ILE A 111 -20.81 8.93 -0.83
N ILE A 112 -20.38 9.38 -2.02
CA ILE A 112 -18.97 9.31 -2.43
C ILE A 112 -18.09 10.16 -1.51
N ILE A 113 -18.49 11.39 -1.20
CA ILE A 113 -17.69 12.29 -0.35
C ILE A 113 -17.67 11.78 1.10
N SER A 114 -18.79 11.30 1.63
CA SER A 114 -18.83 10.67 2.96
C SER A 114 -17.92 9.44 3.03
N SER A 115 -17.91 8.59 2.00
CA SER A 115 -17.00 7.44 1.96
C SER A 115 -15.52 7.85 1.83
N TYR A 116 -15.23 8.84 0.97
CA TYR A 116 -13.87 9.37 0.81
C TYR A 116 -13.34 9.96 2.11
N THR A 117 -14.13 10.79 2.80
CA THR A 117 -13.75 11.39 4.08
C THR A 117 -13.52 10.34 5.17
N ALA A 118 -14.36 9.31 5.24
CA ALA A 118 -14.16 8.18 6.17
C ALA A 118 -12.86 7.41 5.87
N ASN A 119 -12.62 7.06 4.60
CA ASN A 119 -11.42 6.32 4.19
C ASN A 119 -10.14 7.15 4.35
N LEU A 120 -10.21 8.46 4.08
CA LEU A 120 -9.09 9.38 4.31
C LEU A 120 -8.72 9.44 5.79
N ALA A 121 -9.70 9.55 6.69
CA ALA A 121 -9.47 9.52 8.13
C ALA A 121 -8.83 8.19 8.59
N ALA A 122 -9.30 7.05 8.06
CA ALA A 122 -8.70 5.75 8.32
C ALA A 122 -7.26 5.66 7.77
N PHE A 123 -7.00 6.20 6.59
CA PHE A 123 -5.67 6.19 5.98
C PHE A 123 -4.67 7.04 6.77
N LEU A 124 -5.10 8.20 7.27
CA LEU A 124 -4.26 9.08 8.09
C LEU A 124 -3.94 8.51 9.47
N THR A 125 -4.78 7.61 9.99
CA THR A 125 -4.54 6.96 11.29
C THR A 125 -3.73 5.67 11.17
N VAL A 126 -3.81 4.97 10.04
CA VAL A 126 -3.16 3.68 9.83
C VAL A 126 -1.98 3.79 8.86
N GLU A 127 -0.79 4.03 9.41
CA GLU A 127 0.46 3.89 8.67
C GLU A 127 0.95 2.43 8.71
N ARG A 128 0.64 1.63 7.66
CA ARG A 128 1.17 0.26 7.57
C ARG A 128 2.65 0.30 7.14
N MET A 129 3.51 -0.28 7.97
CA MET A 129 4.87 -0.62 7.55
C MET A 129 4.80 -1.82 6.60
N VAL A 130 4.98 -1.59 5.30
CA VAL A 130 5.08 -2.68 4.32
C VAL A 130 6.52 -3.18 4.29
N THR A 131 6.72 -4.44 4.67
CA THR A 131 8.00 -5.14 4.51
C THR A 131 8.09 -5.70 3.10
N PRO A 132 9.20 -5.47 2.38
CA PRO A 132 9.38 -6.04 1.04
C PRO A 132 9.57 -7.57 1.04
N ILE A 133 9.94 -8.14 2.19
CA ILE A 133 10.25 -9.56 2.36
C ILE A 133 9.49 -10.09 3.58
N ASN A 134 8.72 -11.16 3.39
CA ASN A 134 7.97 -11.81 4.48
C ASN A 134 8.45 -13.25 4.74
N SER A 135 9.12 -13.88 3.78
CA SER A 135 9.54 -15.29 3.86
C SER A 135 10.92 -15.54 3.24
N ALA A 136 11.51 -16.71 3.53
CA ALA A 136 12.72 -17.17 2.86
C ALA A 136 12.51 -17.47 1.37
N ASP A 137 11.29 -17.88 0.99
CA ASP A 137 10.92 -18.06 -0.43
C ASP A 137 11.02 -16.75 -1.21
N ASP A 138 10.55 -15.64 -0.63
CA ASP A 138 10.63 -14.33 -1.26
C ASP A 138 12.10 -13.95 -1.48
N LEU A 139 12.97 -14.17 -0.47
CA LEU A 139 14.41 -13.95 -0.59
C LEU A 139 15.06 -14.80 -1.68
N ALA A 140 14.65 -16.07 -1.82
CA ALA A 140 15.23 -16.99 -2.79
C ALA A 140 14.81 -16.68 -4.25
N LYS A 141 13.64 -16.07 -4.45
CA LYS A 141 13.11 -15.70 -5.77
C LYS A 141 13.73 -14.42 -6.33
N GLN A 142 14.07 -13.46 -5.46
CA GLN A 142 14.61 -12.16 -5.83
C GLN A 142 16.14 -12.08 -5.64
N THR A 143 16.79 -11.10 -6.29
CA THR A 143 18.25 -10.90 -6.20
C THR A 143 18.65 -9.49 -5.79
N GLU A 144 17.70 -8.60 -5.51
CA GLU A 144 17.94 -7.20 -5.15
C GLU A 144 18.46 -7.06 -3.71
N VAL A 145 17.87 -7.81 -2.78
CA VAL A 145 18.30 -7.91 -1.39
C VAL A 145 19.25 -9.09 -1.27
N GLU A 146 20.52 -8.80 -1.01
CA GLU A 146 21.51 -9.82 -0.69
C GLU A 146 21.24 -10.43 0.68
N TYR A 147 21.64 -11.68 0.89
CA TYR A 147 21.50 -12.32 2.19
C TYR A 147 22.68 -13.22 2.49
N GLY A 148 23.02 -13.32 3.77
CA GLY A 148 24.18 -14.08 4.22
C GLY A 148 24.07 -14.54 5.67
N THR A 149 25.02 -15.40 6.05
CA THR A 149 25.15 -15.98 7.39
C THR A 149 26.51 -15.65 7.98
N LEU A 150 26.70 -15.95 9.27
CA LEU A 150 28.03 -15.96 9.88
C LEU A 150 28.91 -17.06 9.24
N MET A 151 30.17 -16.78 8.97
CA MET A 151 31.16 -17.76 8.49
C MET A 151 31.41 -18.84 9.55
N TYR A 152 31.64 -20.07 9.10
CA TYR A 152 31.92 -21.25 9.94
C TYR A 152 30.84 -21.53 11.00
N SER A 153 29.59 -21.12 10.74
CA SER A 153 28.47 -21.28 11.66
C SER A 153 27.63 -22.52 11.36
N SER A 154 26.88 -23.00 12.36
CA SER A 154 25.89 -24.07 12.20
C SER A 154 24.81 -23.71 11.17
N THR A 155 24.46 -22.43 11.06
CA THR A 155 23.53 -21.89 10.06
C THR A 155 24.10 -22.03 8.65
N GLN A 156 25.38 -21.70 8.45
CA GLN A 156 26.05 -21.87 7.15
C GLN A 156 26.03 -23.35 6.72
N GLU A 157 26.41 -24.25 7.64
CA GLU A 157 26.44 -25.68 7.36
C GLU A 157 25.04 -26.26 7.14
N PHE A 158 24.02 -25.72 7.82
CA PHE A 158 22.61 -26.08 7.58
C PHE A 158 22.21 -25.84 6.13
N PHE A 159 22.49 -24.65 5.57
CA PHE A 159 22.17 -24.35 4.17
C PHE A 159 22.99 -25.21 3.21
N ARG A 160 24.27 -25.47 3.53
CA ARG A 160 25.14 -26.33 2.72
C ARG A 160 24.64 -27.77 2.60
N ARG A 161 24.08 -28.33 3.69
CA ARG A 161 23.57 -29.72 3.74
C ARG A 161 22.08 -29.84 3.42
N SER A 162 21.38 -28.72 3.27
CA SER A 162 19.94 -28.74 3.11
C SER A 162 19.53 -29.39 1.79
N LYS A 163 18.53 -30.27 1.84
CA LYS A 163 17.93 -30.90 0.65
C LYS A 163 16.65 -30.20 0.19
N ILE A 164 16.18 -29.21 0.93
CA ILE A 164 14.98 -28.44 0.57
C ILE A 164 15.35 -27.51 -0.57
N THR A 165 14.59 -27.55 -1.66
CA THR A 165 14.87 -26.81 -2.91
C THR A 165 15.12 -25.32 -2.69
N VAL A 166 14.30 -24.68 -1.85
CA VAL A 166 14.41 -23.26 -1.50
C VAL A 166 15.76 -22.96 -0.81
N TYR A 167 16.13 -23.77 0.18
CA TYR A 167 17.37 -23.58 0.94
C TYR A 167 18.62 -23.96 0.14
N ALA A 168 18.52 -24.97 -0.73
CA ALA A 168 19.59 -25.32 -1.67
C ALA A 168 19.86 -24.17 -2.66
N ARG A 169 18.81 -23.55 -3.21
CA ARG A 169 18.94 -22.35 -4.06
C ARG A 169 19.54 -21.16 -3.31
N MET A 170 19.13 -20.94 -2.05
CA MET A 170 19.75 -19.92 -1.20
C MET A 170 21.23 -20.20 -0.95
N TRP A 171 21.61 -21.47 -0.76
CA TRP A 171 23.00 -21.88 -0.61
C TRP A 171 23.80 -21.62 -1.87
N GLU A 172 23.29 -21.98 -3.06
CA GLU A 172 23.95 -21.68 -4.33
C GLU A 172 24.22 -20.19 -4.50
N PHE A 173 23.23 -19.35 -4.18
CA PHE A 173 23.38 -17.90 -4.18
C PHE A 173 24.49 -17.44 -3.22
N MET A 174 24.45 -17.87 -1.96
CA MET A 174 25.47 -17.50 -0.96
C MET A 174 26.85 -18.05 -1.31
N ASN A 175 26.91 -19.24 -1.90
CA ASN A 175 28.16 -19.89 -2.30
C ASN A 175 28.81 -19.18 -3.49
N SER A 176 27.99 -18.66 -4.43
CA SER A 176 28.48 -17.87 -5.57
C SER A 176 29.01 -16.48 -5.15
N ARG A 177 28.49 -15.92 -4.05
CA ARG A 177 28.84 -14.58 -3.55
C ARG A 177 29.49 -14.64 -2.18
N LYS A 178 30.80 -14.92 -2.12
CA LYS A 178 31.52 -15.08 -0.85
C LYS A 178 31.49 -13.84 0.05
N HIS A 179 31.31 -12.66 -0.51
CA HIS A 179 31.22 -11.41 0.25
C HIS A 179 29.94 -11.27 1.07
N VAL A 180 28.92 -12.14 0.91
CA VAL A 180 27.70 -12.06 1.74
C VAL A 180 27.91 -12.61 3.14
N PHE A 181 28.92 -13.46 3.34
CA PHE A 181 29.22 -13.98 4.67
C PHE A 181 29.96 -12.94 5.51
N VAL A 182 29.73 -12.96 6.82
CA VAL A 182 30.36 -12.06 7.80
C VAL A 182 31.15 -12.85 8.83
N GLN A 183 32.15 -12.24 9.45
CA GLN A 183 33.04 -12.90 10.42
C GLN A 183 32.51 -12.83 11.85
N SER A 184 31.75 -11.78 12.19
CA SER A 184 31.13 -11.61 13.51
C SER A 184 29.65 -11.23 13.42
N TYR A 185 28.91 -11.45 14.51
CA TYR A 185 27.51 -11.03 14.58
C TYR A 185 27.38 -9.50 14.54
N GLU A 186 28.29 -8.78 15.19
CA GLU A 186 28.33 -7.32 15.22
C GLU A 186 28.52 -6.73 13.82
N GLU A 187 29.39 -7.35 13.01
CA GLU A 187 29.59 -6.98 11.61
C GLU A 187 28.31 -7.22 10.79
N GLY A 188 27.66 -8.39 10.95
CA GLY A 188 26.40 -8.70 10.28
C GLY A 188 25.29 -7.73 10.61
N ILE A 189 25.11 -7.41 11.89
CA ILE A 189 24.11 -6.45 12.37
C ILE A 189 24.40 -5.05 11.82
N ARG A 190 25.65 -4.59 11.90
CA ARG A 190 26.06 -3.29 11.35
C ARG A 190 25.78 -3.22 9.85
N ARG A 191 26.11 -4.27 9.10
CA ARG A 191 25.87 -4.35 7.66
C ARG A 191 24.38 -4.26 7.32
N VAL A 192 23.50 -4.94 8.06
CA VAL A 192 22.03 -4.81 7.88
C VAL A 192 21.59 -3.35 8.07
N ARG A 193 22.09 -2.69 9.12
CA ARG A 193 21.77 -1.28 9.42
C ARG A 193 22.25 -0.32 8.34
N GLU A 194 23.44 -0.54 7.79
CA GLU A 194 24.06 0.35 6.79
C GLU A 194 23.51 0.13 5.38
N SER A 195 23.10 -1.10 5.04
CA SER A 195 22.70 -1.49 3.68
C SER A 195 21.32 -0.97 3.24
N LYS A 196 20.65 -0.11 4.03
CA LYS A 196 19.34 0.52 3.70
C LYS A 196 18.28 -0.48 3.21
N GLY A 197 18.25 -1.70 3.75
CA GLY A 197 17.29 -2.74 3.37
C GLY A 197 17.71 -3.63 2.19
N LYS A 198 18.93 -3.46 1.64
CA LYS A 198 19.48 -4.30 0.56
C LYS A 198 20.28 -5.51 1.04
N TYR A 199 20.38 -5.71 2.36
CA TYR A 199 21.03 -6.87 2.94
C TYR A 199 20.18 -7.44 4.08
N ALA A 200 19.96 -8.75 4.06
CA ALA A 200 19.29 -9.51 5.10
C ALA A 200 20.28 -10.47 5.77
N PHE A 201 20.21 -10.57 7.09
CA PHE A 201 21.13 -11.40 7.86
C PHE A 201 20.39 -12.58 8.49
N LEU A 202 20.89 -13.78 8.22
CA LEU A 202 20.34 -15.04 8.72
C LEU A 202 21.02 -15.37 10.05
N ILE A 203 20.26 -15.28 11.13
CA ILE A 203 20.75 -15.36 12.51
C ILE A 203 19.76 -16.12 13.39
N GLU A 204 20.23 -16.71 14.48
CA GLU A 204 19.37 -17.38 15.46
C GLU A 204 18.32 -16.42 16.05
N SER A 205 17.11 -16.94 16.25
CA SER A 205 15.94 -16.15 16.65
C SER A 205 16.13 -15.43 17.97
N THR A 206 16.77 -16.08 18.95
CA THR A 206 17.09 -15.50 20.27
C THR A 206 17.94 -14.25 20.17
N LYS A 207 18.99 -14.28 19.34
CA LYS A 207 19.88 -13.13 19.10
C LYS A 207 19.17 -12.06 18.27
N ASN A 208 18.33 -12.45 17.31
CA ASN A 208 17.53 -11.51 16.53
C ASN A 208 16.55 -10.73 17.42
N ASP A 209 15.77 -11.45 18.22
CA ASP A 209 14.79 -10.89 19.15
C ASP A 209 15.50 -9.97 20.17
N TYR A 210 16.67 -10.38 20.68
CA TYR A 210 17.49 -9.55 21.58
C TYR A 210 17.97 -8.23 20.94
N ILE A 211 18.41 -8.25 19.68
CA ILE A 211 18.91 -7.04 19.00
C ILE A 211 17.76 -6.12 18.58
N ASN A 212 16.61 -6.69 18.25
CA ASN A 212 15.40 -5.93 17.92
C ASN A 212 14.91 -5.06 19.08
N GLU A 213 15.03 -5.55 20.31
CA GLU A 213 14.68 -4.82 21.55
C GLU A 213 15.74 -3.79 22.01
N ARG A 214 16.86 -3.66 21.27
CA ARG A 214 17.94 -2.72 21.60
C ARG A 214 17.86 -1.47 20.75
N GLN A 215 18.22 -0.33 21.35
CA GLN A 215 18.37 0.94 20.62
C GLN A 215 19.39 0.78 19.45
N PRO A 216 19.12 1.38 18.28
CA PRO A 216 18.04 2.32 17.95
C PRO A 216 16.74 1.68 17.41
N CYS A 217 16.46 0.39 17.68
CA CYS A 217 15.25 -0.32 17.24
C CYS A 217 15.05 -0.31 15.70
N ASP A 218 16.16 -0.39 14.97
CA ASP A 218 16.24 -0.25 13.52
C ASP A 218 16.33 -1.58 12.76
N THR A 219 16.26 -2.69 13.47
CA THR A 219 16.19 -4.04 12.91
C THR A 219 14.78 -4.59 13.08
N MET A 220 14.42 -5.62 12.34
CA MET A 220 13.22 -6.39 12.58
C MET A 220 13.39 -7.84 12.13
N LYS A 221 12.72 -8.75 12.83
CA LYS A 221 12.56 -10.15 12.43
C LYS A 221 11.41 -10.29 11.45
N VAL A 222 11.63 -11.02 10.36
CA VAL A 222 10.59 -11.34 9.37
C VAL A 222 10.42 -12.83 9.21
N GLY A 223 9.17 -13.23 8.96
CA GLY A 223 8.78 -14.64 8.77
C GLY A 223 8.82 -15.47 10.04
N ARG A 224 8.61 -16.79 9.85
CA ARG A 224 8.74 -17.80 10.90
C ARG A 224 10.19 -18.31 10.94
N ASN A 225 10.55 -18.97 12.04
CA ASN A 225 11.84 -19.66 12.12
C ASN A 225 11.89 -20.77 11.04
N LEU A 226 13.06 -20.92 10.40
CA LEU A 226 13.28 -21.86 9.29
C LEU A 226 13.50 -23.30 9.76
N ASP A 227 13.91 -23.46 11.01
CA ASP A 227 14.13 -24.73 11.69
C ASP A 227 13.76 -24.63 13.17
N ALA A 228 13.84 -25.77 13.87
CA ALA A 228 13.67 -25.88 15.31
C ALA A 228 14.95 -26.46 15.91
N LYS A 229 15.61 -25.67 16.76
CA LYS A 229 16.88 -25.94 17.45
C LYS A 229 16.73 -25.60 18.94
N GLY A 230 17.75 -25.95 19.71
CA GLY A 230 17.87 -25.59 21.12
C GLY A 230 19.34 -25.47 21.52
N TYR A 231 19.62 -24.66 22.53
CA TYR A 231 20.94 -24.63 23.16
C TYR A 231 21.06 -25.76 24.17
N GLY A 232 22.26 -26.32 24.26
CA GLY A 232 22.60 -27.35 25.24
C GLY A 232 24.03 -27.14 25.73
N VAL A 233 24.31 -27.64 26.93
CA VAL A 233 25.66 -27.65 27.48
C VAL A 233 26.38 -28.87 26.91
N ALA A 234 27.49 -28.65 26.20
CA ALA A 234 28.28 -29.73 25.64
C ALA A 234 29.32 -30.20 26.67
N THR A 235 29.35 -31.51 26.93
CA THR A 235 30.38 -32.16 27.76
C THR A 235 31.21 -33.10 26.89
N PRO A 236 32.48 -33.35 27.24
CA PRO A 236 33.30 -34.35 26.53
C PRO A 236 32.60 -35.71 26.52
N LEU A 237 32.75 -36.45 25.42
CA LEU A 237 32.17 -37.79 25.31
C LEU A 237 32.78 -38.69 26.40
N GLY A 238 31.91 -39.33 27.20
CA GLY A 238 32.33 -40.18 28.32
C GLY A 238 32.66 -39.44 29.63
N SER A 239 32.40 -38.14 29.73
CA SER A 239 32.59 -37.41 30.97
C SER A 239 31.52 -37.74 32.02
N ASN A 240 31.93 -37.90 33.29
CA ASN A 240 31.04 -38.18 34.43
C ASN A 240 30.07 -37.04 34.79
N ILE A 241 30.22 -35.87 34.15
CA ILE A 241 29.37 -34.69 34.36
C ILE A 241 28.22 -34.60 33.35
N ARG A 242 28.08 -35.58 32.44
CA ARG A 242 27.04 -35.63 31.41
C ARG A 242 25.71 -36.18 31.94
#